data_AF-A0A0U3ASX7-F1
#
_entry.id   AF-A0A0U3ASX7-F1
#
_cell.length_a   1.000
_cell.length_b   1.000
_cell.length_c   1.000
_cell.angle_alpha   90.00
_cell.angle_beta   90.00
_cell.angle_gamma   90.00
#
_symmetry.space_group_name_H-M   'P 1'
#
loop_
_entity.id
_entity.type
_entity.pdbx_description
1 polymer ?
#
loop_
_entity_poly.entity_id
_entity_poly.type
_entity_poly.pdbx_seq_one_letter_code
_entity_poly.pdbx_strand_id
1 'polypeptide(L)'
;DIESKRIATDLSNRGYYRFDPGLIKYDVDTSLGYENVHVYMRLLDDTASIAKRIFYLRRFKVYTDYEPQRELTIPSRDTIEEYVFYFDTLVIQPSSVYNVLFLKSGQPYSRQNYDYTLKRLSDLGVFKFISIRFMPAGSDSLDCIIRLSPQKDALVRTELEGYNIESNIGVGLKFSYRDRNWFKRANKFEYSIGGGTEIPLFEAGFPLIEGNMQLGLIFPKFIPRFTSSRRKSERP
;
A
#
# COMPACT_ATOMS: atom_id res chain seq x y z
N ASP A 1 16.53 -2.53 -23.25
CA ASP A 1 15.31 -2.62 -22.41
C ASP A 1 15.49 -2.19 -20.95
N ILE A 2 16.43 -2.74 -20.20
CA ILE A 2 16.61 -2.39 -18.77
C ILE A 2 16.91 -0.89 -18.59
N GLU A 3 17.81 -0.34 -19.41
CA GLU A 3 18.22 1.06 -19.31
C GLU A 3 17.10 2.04 -19.67
N SER A 4 16.33 1.78 -20.73
CA SER A 4 15.17 2.60 -21.10
C SER A 4 14.12 2.64 -19.99
N LYS A 5 13.88 1.51 -19.30
CA LYS A 5 12.96 1.44 -18.15
C LYS A 5 13.48 2.25 -16.96
N ARG A 6 14.79 2.20 -16.69
CA ARG A 6 15.43 3.02 -15.64
C ARG A 6 15.25 4.51 -15.93
N ILE A 7 15.50 4.94 -17.17
CA ILE A 7 15.34 6.34 -17.59
C ILE A 7 13.87 6.78 -17.53
N ALA A 8 12.95 5.97 -18.03
CA ALA A 8 11.53 6.27 -17.96
C ALA A 8 11.03 6.38 -16.51
N THR A 9 11.59 5.59 -15.60
CA THR A 9 11.32 5.70 -14.16
C THR A 9 11.85 7.01 -13.58
N ASP A 10 13.08 7.41 -13.92
CA ASP A 10 13.66 8.69 -13.48
C ASP A 10 12.83 9.88 -14.01
N LEU A 11 12.42 9.85 -15.28
CA LEU A 11 11.55 10.87 -15.87
C LEU A 11 10.16 10.88 -15.22
N SER A 12 9.57 9.71 -14.98
CA SER A 12 8.29 9.61 -14.27
C SER A 12 8.37 10.19 -12.86
N ASN A 13 9.52 10.05 -12.18
CA ASN A 13 9.78 10.63 -10.86
C ASN A 13 9.95 12.16 -10.87
N ARG A 14 10.20 12.74 -12.06
CA ARG A 14 10.31 14.19 -12.30
C ARG A 14 9.04 14.80 -12.89
N GLY A 15 7.95 14.04 -12.97
CA GLY A 15 6.64 14.51 -13.41
C GLY A 15 6.27 14.22 -14.86
N TYR A 16 7.12 13.52 -15.63
CA TYR A 16 6.78 13.11 -17.00
C TYR A 16 5.82 11.91 -17.00
N TYR A 17 4.58 12.13 -16.52
CA TYR A 17 3.56 11.09 -16.30
C TYR A 17 3.21 10.29 -17.56
N ARG A 18 3.29 10.91 -18.74
CA ARG A 18 2.95 10.27 -20.03
C ARG A 18 4.16 9.79 -20.81
N PHE A 19 5.35 9.75 -20.19
CA PHE A 19 6.54 9.27 -20.85
C PHE A 19 6.55 7.74 -20.91
N ASP A 20 6.68 7.20 -22.11
CA ASP A 20 6.77 5.76 -22.36
C ASP A 20 8.23 5.34 -22.67
N PRO A 21 8.76 4.26 -22.08
CA PRO A 21 10.12 3.78 -22.34
C PRO A 21 10.40 3.47 -23.82
N GLY A 22 9.38 3.05 -24.59
CA GLY A 22 9.48 2.75 -26.01
C GLY A 22 9.78 3.97 -26.90
N LEU A 23 9.70 5.17 -26.33
CA LEU A 23 10.10 6.42 -26.98
C LEU A 23 11.63 6.56 -27.09
N ILE A 24 12.39 5.78 -26.32
CA ILE A 24 13.86 5.79 -26.33
C ILE A 24 14.37 4.81 -27.40
N LYS A 25 15.23 5.29 -28.30
CA LYS A 25 15.93 4.51 -29.33
C LYS A 25 17.44 4.59 -29.13
N TYR A 26 18.11 3.51 -29.47
CA TYR A 26 19.56 3.41 -29.47
C TYR A 26 20.02 3.15 -30.90
N ASP A 27 20.87 4.02 -31.41
CA ASP A 27 21.58 3.79 -32.66
C ASP A 27 23.01 3.37 -32.32
N VAL A 28 23.52 2.35 -32.99
CA VAL A 28 24.86 1.80 -32.76
C VAL A 28 25.68 2.08 -34.00
N ASP A 29 26.73 2.89 -33.85
CA ASP A 29 27.69 3.14 -34.91
C ASP A 29 28.94 2.28 -34.68
N THR A 30 29.28 1.48 -35.68
CA THR A 30 30.42 0.53 -35.70
C THR A 30 31.47 0.92 -36.75
N SER A 31 31.37 2.11 -37.34
CA SER A 31 32.18 2.53 -38.48
C SER A 31 33.67 2.80 -38.19
N LEU A 32 34.10 2.86 -36.92
CA LEU A 32 35.48 3.19 -36.51
C LEU A 32 36.34 1.99 -36.05
N GLY A 33 35.93 0.76 -36.38
CA GLY A 33 36.72 -0.46 -36.14
C GLY A 33 36.21 -1.32 -34.98
N TYR A 34 36.54 -2.61 -35.05
CA TYR A 34 35.96 -3.69 -34.23
C TYR A 34 36.17 -3.59 -32.71
N GLU A 35 36.92 -2.60 -32.23
CA GLU A 35 37.27 -2.44 -30.81
C GLU A 35 36.50 -1.33 -30.08
N ASN A 36 35.87 -0.38 -30.80
CA ASN A 36 35.13 0.73 -30.19
C ASN A 36 33.73 0.85 -30.80
N VAL A 37 32.70 0.67 -29.96
CA VAL A 37 31.29 0.82 -30.35
C VAL A 37 30.75 2.10 -29.73
N HIS A 38 30.24 3.01 -30.58
CA HIS A 38 29.55 4.21 -30.12
C HIS A 38 28.04 3.96 -30.12
N VAL A 39 27.42 4.13 -28.94
CA VAL A 39 25.97 4.00 -28.78
C VAL A 39 25.37 5.38 -28.55
N TYR A 40 24.50 5.80 -29.45
CA TYR A 40 23.77 7.07 -29.37
C TYR A 40 22.35 6.80 -28.89
N MET A 41 21.90 7.53 -27.88
CA MET A 41 20.51 7.50 -27.43
C MET A 41 19.78 8.69 -28.00
N ARG A 42 18.62 8.44 -28.63
CA ARG A 42 17.72 9.48 -29.10
C ARG A 42 16.28 9.19 -28.70
N LEU A 43 15.48 10.25 -28.60
CA LEU A 43 14.04 10.12 -28.49
C LEU A 43 13.44 10.11 -29.90
N LEU A 44 12.36 9.36 -30.11
CA LEU A 44 11.58 9.45 -31.34
C LEU A 44 11.14 10.91 -31.58
N ASP A 45 11.45 11.47 -32.75
CA ASP A 45 11.22 12.88 -33.05
C ASP A 45 9.73 13.27 -32.99
N ASP A 46 8.83 12.37 -33.38
CA ASP A 46 7.37 12.51 -33.25
C ASP A 46 6.85 12.16 -31.84
N THR A 47 7.71 12.31 -30.82
CA THR A 47 7.21 12.26 -29.43
C THR A 47 6.23 13.41 -29.24
N ALA A 48 4.94 13.08 -29.23
CA ALA A 48 3.86 14.02 -28.94
C ALA A 48 4.28 14.96 -27.81
N SER A 49 4.12 16.27 -28.00
CA SER A 49 4.53 17.32 -27.04
C SER A 49 4.09 17.07 -25.60
N ILE A 50 3.06 16.24 -25.42
CA ILE A 50 2.53 15.80 -24.14
C ILE A 50 3.43 14.80 -23.38
N ALA A 51 4.26 14.00 -24.05
CA ALA A 51 5.21 13.08 -23.42
C ALA A 51 6.41 13.82 -22.81
N LYS A 52 6.71 15.02 -23.30
CA LYS A 52 7.76 15.93 -22.80
C LYS A 52 7.23 16.92 -21.74
N ARG A 53 5.97 16.78 -21.33
CA ARG A 53 5.34 17.71 -20.37
C ARG A 53 5.42 17.16 -18.94
N ILE A 54 5.77 18.04 -18.01
CA ILE A 54 5.71 17.78 -16.58
C ILE A 54 4.26 17.97 -16.11
N PHE A 55 3.74 16.99 -15.38
CA PHE A 55 2.43 17.04 -14.77
C PHE A 55 2.54 17.24 -13.26
N TYR A 56 1.73 18.14 -12.72
CA TYR A 56 1.65 18.45 -11.29
C TYR A 56 0.37 17.87 -10.68
N LEU A 57 0.46 17.40 -9.44
CA LEU A 57 -0.68 16.90 -8.70
C LEU A 57 -1.47 18.07 -8.11
N ARG A 58 -2.79 18.05 -8.25
CA ARG A 58 -3.64 19.20 -7.91
C ARG A 58 -4.62 18.91 -6.79
N ARG A 59 -5.57 17.99 -7.01
CA ARG A 59 -6.60 17.64 -6.00
C ARG A 59 -6.56 16.15 -5.67
N PHE A 60 -6.93 15.83 -4.43
CA PHE A 60 -6.99 14.45 -3.96
C PHE A 60 -8.36 14.13 -3.40
N LYS A 61 -8.97 13.05 -3.93
CA LYS A 61 -10.21 12.49 -3.41
C LYS A 61 -9.97 11.05 -2.98
N VAL A 62 -10.37 10.71 -1.77
CA VAL A 62 -10.19 9.37 -1.21
C VAL A 62 -11.56 8.81 -0.84
N TYR A 63 -11.94 7.69 -1.43
CA TYR A 63 -13.16 6.95 -1.08
C TYR A 63 -12.74 5.74 -0.24
N THR A 64 -13.08 5.69 1.04
CA THR A 64 -12.54 4.67 1.97
C THR A 64 -13.38 3.40 2.06
N ASP A 65 -14.62 3.42 1.60
CA ASP A 65 -15.55 2.28 1.54
C ASP A 65 -16.13 2.07 0.13
N TYR A 66 -15.30 2.26 -0.90
CA TYR A 66 -15.73 2.18 -2.30
C TYR A 66 -16.26 0.80 -2.68
N GLU A 67 -17.47 0.76 -3.22
CA GLU A 67 -18.11 -0.43 -3.77
C GLU A 67 -18.79 -0.09 -5.11
N PRO A 68 -18.42 -0.74 -6.23
CA PRO A 68 -18.90 -0.36 -7.57
C PRO A 68 -20.42 -0.41 -7.78
N GLN A 69 -21.12 -1.29 -7.05
CA GLN A 69 -22.56 -1.55 -7.22
C GLN A 69 -23.42 -0.86 -6.16
N ARG A 70 -22.83 -0.05 -5.28
CA ARG A 70 -23.56 0.59 -4.19
C ARG A 70 -24.42 1.74 -4.71
N GLU A 71 -25.62 1.87 -4.14
CA GLU A 71 -26.51 3.00 -4.40
C GLU A 71 -25.85 4.34 -4.07
N LEU A 72 -26.28 5.39 -4.77
CA LEU A 72 -25.75 6.73 -4.61
C LEU A 72 -26.31 7.39 -3.34
N THR A 73 -25.66 7.19 -2.21
CA THR A 73 -25.84 8.03 -1.02
C THR A 73 -24.99 9.29 -1.10
N ILE A 74 -25.37 10.32 -0.32
CA ILE A 74 -24.51 11.47 -0.07
C ILE A 74 -23.49 11.02 0.98
N PRO A 75 -22.21 10.78 0.62
CA PRO A 75 -21.24 10.29 1.56
C PRO A 75 -20.91 11.36 2.60
N SER A 76 -20.57 10.92 3.82
CA SER A 76 -19.89 11.76 4.79
C SER A 76 -18.55 12.21 4.20
N ARG A 77 -18.09 13.39 4.62
CA ARG A 77 -16.79 13.93 4.20
C ARG A 77 -15.95 14.38 5.39
N ASP A 78 -14.65 14.15 5.27
CA ASP A 78 -13.62 14.69 6.15
C ASP A 78 -12.48 15.27 5.29
N THR A 79 -11.76 16.27 5.79
CA THR A 79 -10.64 16.90 5.08
C THR A 79 -9.42 16.95 5.97
N ILE A 80 -8.33 16.35 5.49
CA ILE A 80 -7.03 16.41 6.15
C ILE A 80 -6.05 16.98 5.13
N GLU A 81 -5.57 18.20 5.38
CA GLU A 81 -4.66 18.94 4.51
C GLU A 81 -5.23 19.02 3.07
N GLU A 82 -4.53 18.48 2.07
CA GLU A 82 -4.95 18.48 0.66
C GLU A 82 -5.90 17.34 0.26
N TYR A 83 -6.24 16.45 1.18
CA TYR A 83 -7.04 15.26 0.92
C TYR A 83 -8.49 15.41 1.42
N VAL A 84 -9.44 15.18 0.52
CA VAL A 84 -10.86 15.05 0.86
C VAL A 84 -11.24 13.57 0.90
N PHE A 85 -11.64 13.10 2.08
CA PHE A 85 -12.11 11.74 2.33
C PHE A 85 -13.62 11.67 2.22
N TYR A 86 -14.11 10.65 1.56
CA TYR A 86 -15.52 10.33 1.37
C TYR A 86 -15.80 8.92 1.89
N PHE A 87 -16.84 8.78 2.69
CA PHE A 87 -17.28 7.49 3.23
C PHE A 87 -18.76 7.49 3.61
N ASP A 88 -19.47 6.39 3.38
CA ASP A 88 -20.82 6.21 3.94
C ASP A 88 -20.71 5.63 5.35
N THR A 89 -19.84 4.63 5.51
CA THR A 89 -19.54 4.01 6.79
C THR A 89 -18.09 4.29 7.16
N LEU A 90 -17.86 4.75 8.39
CA LEU A 90 -16.51 4.91 8.90
C LEU A 90 -15.88 3.52 9.12
N VAL A 91 -15.19 2.99 8.10
CA VAL A 91 -14.48 1.70 8.20
C VAL A 91 -13.10 1.90 8.81
N ILE A 92 -12.41 2.97 8.44
CA ILE A 92 -11.11 3.34 8.96
C ILE A 92 -11.07 4.84 9.21
N GLN A 93 -10.33 5.27 10.23
CA GLN A 93 -10.08 6.68 10.50
C GLN A 93 -9.34 7.32 9.32
N PRO A 94 -9.82 8.46 8.77
CA PRO A 94 -9.14 9.19 7.70
C PRO A 94 -7.66 9.48 8.01
N SER A 95 -7.34 9.75 9.28
CA SER A 95 -5.96 9.97 9.74
C SER A 95 -5.04 8.76 9.54
N SER A 96 -5.53 7.53 9.78
CA SER A 96 -4.76 6.30 9.52
C SER A 96 -4.43 6.13 8.04
N VAL A 97 -5.35 6.52 7.15
CA VAL A 97 -5.12 6.50 5.70
C VAL A 97 -4.17 7.62 5.28
N TYR A 98 -4.41 8.86 5.73
CA TYR A 98 -3.59 10.04 5.39
C TYR A 98 -2.11 9.82 5.69
N ASN A 99 -1.78 9.22 6.85
CA ASN A 99 -0.40 8.98 7.27
C ASN A 99 0.41 8.16 6.26
N VAL A 100 -0.24 7.32 5.45
CA VAL A 100 0.40 6.47 4.44
C VAL A 100 0.35 7.02 3.00
N LEU A 101 -0.17 8.23 2.76
CA LEU A 101 -0.26 8.84 1.43
C LEU A 101 0.93 9.75 1.09
N PHE A 102 1.83 9.35 0.20
CA PHE A 102 3.08 10.07 -0.12
C PHE A 102 2.93 11.11 -1.22
N LEU A 103 1.80 11.13 -1.90
CA LEU A 103 1.49 12.12 -2.93
C LEU A 103 1.10 13.46 -2.27
N LYS A 104 1.43 14.59 -2.89
CA LYS A 104 1.09 15.91 -2.36
C LYS A 104 0.68 16.89 -3.45
N SER A 105 -0.17 17.85 -3.09
CA SER A 105 -0.60 18.90 -4.03
C SER A 105 0.57 19.83 -4.37
N GLY A 106 0.60 20.31 -5.61
CA GLY A 106 1.63 21.18 -6.17
C GLY A 106 2.95 20.48 -6.52
N GLN A 107 3.13 19.21 -6.16
CA GLN A 107 4.33 18.45 -6.51
C GLN A 107 4.22 17.85 -7.92
N PRO A 108 5.33 17.72 -8.67
CA PRO A 108 5.33 16.93 -9.90
C PRO A 108 4.93 15.48 -9.60
N TYR A 109 4.27 14.83 -10.55
CA TYR A 109 3.99 13.41 -10.46
C TYR A 109 5.29 12.63 -10.17
N SER A 110 5.19 11.62 -9.31
CA SER A 110 6.30 10.74 -9.00
C SER A 110 5.82 9.30 -8.93
N ARG A 111 6.44 8.44 -9.75
CA ARG A 111 6.13 7.01 -9.75
C ARG A 111 6.52 6.37 -8.43
N GLN A 112 7.65 6.77 -7.85
CA GLN A 112 8.09 6.31 -6.54
C GLN A 112 7.08 6.64 -5.44
N ASN A 113 6.55 7.87 -5.38
CA ASN A 113 5.55 8.25 -4.38
C ASN A 113 4.21 7.51 -4.59
N TYR A 114 3.84 7.23 -5.85
CA TYR A 114 2.70 6.38 -6.17
C TYR A 114 2.91 4.96 -5.63
N ASP A 115 4.06 4.33 -5.93
CA ASP A 115 4.37 2.96 -5.52
C ASP A 115 4.44 2.85 -3.98
N TYR A 116 5.03 3.85 -3.31
CA TYR A 116 5.03 3.94 -1.84
C TYR A 116 3.63 4.08 -1.26
N THR A 117 2.79 4.92 -1.84
CA THR A 117 1.40 5.08 -1.39
C THR A 117 0.62 3.78 -1.55
N LEU A 118 0.72 3.13 -2.72
CA LEU A 118 0.06 1.86 -3.00
C LEU A 118 0.52 0.77 -2.02
N LYS A 119 1.84 0.61 -1.86
CA LYS A 119 2.43 -0.37 -0.94
C LYS A 119 1.95 -0.13 0.49
N ARG A 120 1.99 1.11 0.97
CA ARG A 120 1.64 1.43 2.35
C ARG A 120 0.15 1.31 2.65
N LEU A 121 -0.70 1.62 1.68
CA LEU A 121 -2.14 1.32 1.76
C LEU A 121 -2.39 -0.20 1.83
N SER A 122 -1.63 -0.99 1.08
CA SER A 122 -1.71 -2.45 1.11
C SER A 122 -1.22 -3.00 2.46
N ASP A 123 -0.12 -2.47 2.99
CA ASP A 123 0.47 -2.87 4.28
C ASP A 123 -0.48 -2.65 5.47
N LEU A 124 -1.46 -1.73 5.37
CA LEU A 124 -2.51 -1.56 6.39
C LEU A 124 -3.33 -2.84 6.59
N GLY A 125 -3.52 -3.64 5.54
CA GLY A 125 -4.24 -4.92 5.62
C GLY A 125 -5.76 -4.81 5.85
N VAL A 126 -6.34 -3.62 5.72
CA VAL A 126 -7.78 -3.33 5.90
C VAL A 126 -8.53 -3.34 4.56
N PHE A 127 -7.84 -3.22 3.43
CA PHE A 127 -8.45 -3.10 2.11
C PHE A 127 -8.21 -4.35 1.26
N LYS A 128 -9.25 -4.86 0.60
CA LYS A 128 -9.16 -5.92 -0.42
C LYS A 128 -8.70 -5.38 -1.76
N PHE A 129 -9.16 -4.17 -2.12
CA PHE A 129 -8.83 -3.54 -3.40
C PHE A 129 -8.42 -2.09 -3.17
N ILE A 130 -7.34 -1.68 -3.85
CA ILE A 130 -6.81 -0.33 -3.83
C ILE A 130 -6.66 0.12 -5.28
N SER A 131 -7.30 1.24 -5.63
CA SER A 131 -7.20 1.84 -6.95
C SER A 131 -6.82 3.30 -6.82
N ILE A 132 -5.64 3.67 -7.31
CA ILE A 132 -5.18 5.06 -7.41
C ILE A 132 -5.20 5.44 -8.88
N ARG A 133 -6.03 6.42 -9.25
CA ARG A 133 -6.17 6.91 -10.63
C ARG A 133 -5.83 8.39 -10.73
N PHE A 134 -5.07 8.77 -11.75
CA PHE A 134 -4.81 10.16 -12.07
C PHE A 134 -5.66 10.58 -13.27
N MET A 135 -6.41 11.66 -13.11
CA MET A 135 -7.26 12.24 -14.14
C MET A 135 -6.65 13.56 -14.61
N PRO A 136 -6.40 13.74 -15.93
CA PRO A 136 -5.98 15.03 -16.48
C PRO A 136 -6.98 16.12 -16.13
N ALA A 137 -6.46 17.24 -15.64
CA ALA A 137 -7.28 18.34 -15.18
C ALA A 137 -6.70 19.67 -15.66
N GLY A 138 -6.71 19.85 -16.98
CA GLY A 138 -6.00 20.93 -17.67
C GLY A 138 -4.85 20.38 -18.52
N SER A 139 -3.91 21.26 -18.85
CA SER A 139 -2.78 20.96 -19.74
C SER A 139 -1.62 20.24 -19.05
N ASP A 140 -1.38 20.51 -17.77
CA ASP A 140 -0.20 20.09 -17.00
C ASP A 140 -0.55 19.61 -15.57
N SER A 141 -1.82 19.34 -15.31
CA SER A 141 -2.33 19.08 -13.96
C SER A 141 -3.07 17.74 -13.89
N LEU A 142 -2.96 17.05 -12.74
CA LEU A 142 -3.57 15.76 -12.46
C LEU A 142 -4.36 15.81 -11.15
N ASP A 143 -5.63 15.40 -11.21
CA ASP A 143 -6.42 15.10 -10.03
C ASP A 143 -6.26 13.61 -9.69
N CYS A 144 -5.96 13.31 -8.42
CA CYS A 144 -5.78 11.95 -7.93
C CYS A 144 -7.05 11.46 -7.25
N ILE A 145 -7.55 10.31 -7.68
CA ILE A 145 -8.69 9.63 -7.08
C ILE A 145 -8.23 8.28 -6.54
N ILE A 146 -8.27 8.16 -5.22
CA ILE A 146 -7.97 6.94 -4.48
C ILE A 146 -9.29 6.28 -4.10
N ARG A 147 -9.48 5.03 -4.48
CA ARG A 147 -10.63 4.20 -4.11
C ARG A 147 -10.13 3.00 -3.33
N LEU A 148 -10.67 2.83 -2.15
CA LEU A 148 -10.31 1.77 -1.21
C LEU A 148 -11.57 0.95 -0.95
N SER A 149 -11.50 -0.35 -1.22
CA SER A 149 -12.57 -1.28 -0.91
C SER A 149 -12.16 -2.10 0.32
N PRO A 150 -12.91 -2.03 1.43
CA PRO A 150 -12.55 -2.71 2.67
C PRO A 150 -12.74 -4.22 2.57
N GLN A 151 -11.99 -4.97 3.39
CA GLN A 151 -12.16 -6.41 3.58
C GLN A 151 -12.82 -6.70 4.94
N LYS A 152 -13.11 -7.98 5.21
CA LYS A 152 -13.58 -8.37 6.55
C LYS A 152 -12.40 -8.30 7.52
N ASP A 153 -12.54 -7.48 8.55
CA ASP A 153 -11.45 -7.15 9.47
C ASP A 153 -11.39 -8.08 10.68
N ALA A 154 -12.52 -8.69 11.08
CA ALA A 154 -12.64 -9.55 12.24
C ALA A 154 -12.87 -11.03 11.87
N LEU A 155 -12.22 -11.94 12.59
CA LEU A 155 -12.31 -13.39 12.41
C LEU A 155 -12.30 -14.11 13.77
N VAL A 156 -13.31 -14.96 13.98
CA VAL A 156 -13.36 -15.91 15.10
C VAL A 156 -13.03 -17.29 14.53
N ARG A 157 -12.19 -18.07 15.23
CA ARG A 157 -11.92 -19.47 14.91
C ARG A 157 -12.01 -20.32 16.16
N THR A 158 -12.61 -21.50 15.99
CA THR A 158 -12.59 -22.58 16.96
C THR A 158 -11.91 -23.76 16.30
N GLU A 159 -10.88 -24.31 16.94
CA GLU A 159 -10.05 -25.40 16.45
C GLU A 159 -10.10 -26.53 17.47
N LEU A 160 -10.52 -27.73 17.03
CA LEU A 160 -10.43 -28.97 17.80
C LEU A 160 -9.29 -29.77 17.21
N GLU A 161 -8.32 -30.15 18.02
CA GLU A 161 -7.12 -30.87 17.61
C GLU A 161 -6.94 -32.15 18.41
N GLY A 162 -6.58 -33.23 17.73
CA GLY A 162 -6.08 -34.45 18.35
C GLY A 162 -4.61 -34.58 18.00
N TYR A 163 -3.77 -34.84 18.99
CA TYR A 163 -2.31 -34.92 18.82
C TYR A 163 -1.76 -36.14 19.57
N ASN A 164 -0.63 -36.64 19.10
CA ASN A 164 0.12 -37.69 19.76
C ASN A 164 1.50 -37.13 20.08
N ILE A 165 1.87 -37.13 21.36
CA ILE A 165 3.19 -36.67 21.83
C ILE A 165 3.82 -37.85 22.55
N GLU A 166 4.88 -38.41 21.96
CA GLU A 166 5.57 -39.58 22.48
C GLU A 166 4.62 -40.77 22.74
N SER A 167 4.33 -41.05 24.01
CA SER A 167 3.45 -42.14 24.50
C SER A 167 2.08 -41.65 24.98
N ASN A 168 1.74 -40.38 24.74
CA ASN A 168 0.49 -39.76 25.19
C ASN A 168 -0.43 -39.41 24.00
N ILE A 169 -1.73 -39.60 24.20
CA ILE A 169 -2.76 -39.06 23.29
C ILE A 169 -3.32 -37.80 23.90
N GLY A 170 -3.32 -36.72 23.13
CA GLY A 170 -3.86 -35.43 23.50
C GLY A 170 -5.10 -35.03 22.71
N VAL A 171 -6.02 -34.35 23.36
CA VAL A 171 -7.11 -33.60 22.71
C VAL A 171 -7.11 -32.18 23.22
N GLY A 172 -7.15 -31.23 22.30
CA GLY A 172 -7.08 -29.80 22.57
C GLY A 172 -8.24 -29.05 21.90
N LEU A 173 -8.69 -28.01 22.57
CA LEU A 173 -9.66 -27.05 22.04
C LEU A 173 -9.08 -25.66 22.14
N LYS A 174 -9.14 -24.92 21.03
CA LYS A 174 -8.62 -23.56 20.94
C LYS A 174 -9.65 -22.62 20.34
N PHE A 175 -9.80 -21.47 20.97
CA PHE A 175 -10.59 -20.34 20.50
C PHE A 175 -9.65 -19.19 20.17
N SER A 176 -9.81 -18.58 19.01
CA SER A 176 -9.06 -17.39 18.64
C SER A 176 -9.94 -16.31 18.01
N TYR A 177 -9.62 -15.06 18.34
CA TYR A 177 -10.18 -13.86 17.77
C TYR A 177 -9.07 -13.00 17.18
N ARG A 178 -9.26 -12.54 15.95
CA ARG A 178 -8.35 -11.60 15.27
C ARG A 178 -9.17 -10.45 14.70
N ASP A 179 -8.77 -9.23 15.01
CA ASP A 179 -9.26 -8.00 14.41
C ASP A 179 -8.09 -7.25 13.77
N ARG A 180 -8.13 -7.00 12.46
CA ARG A 180 -7.07 -6.31 11.72
C ARG A 180 -7.21 -4.78 11.71
N ASN A 181 -8.30 -4.27 12.25
CA ASN A 181 -8.67 -2.86 12.21
C ASN A 181 -9.24 -2.40 13.56
N TRP A 182 -8.59 -2.81 14.65
CA TRP A 182 -9.00 -2.47 16.00
C TRP A 182 -9.04 -0.96 16.19
N PHE A 183 -10.15 -0.47 16.75
CA PHE A 183 -10.52 0.95 16.82
C PHE A 183 -10.52 1.71 15.49
N LYS A 184 -10.68 1.01 14.36
CA LYS A 184 -10.70 1.58 13.01
C LYS A 184 -9.40 2.29 12.65
N ARG A 185 -8.27 1.87 13.21
CA ARG A 185 -6.95 2.53 13.04
C ARG A 185 -5.92 1.69 12.29
N ALA A 186 -6.34 0.57 11.69
CA ALA A 186 -5.46 -0.47 11.12
C ALA A 186 -4.50 -1.10 12.15
N ASN A 187 -4.92 -1.13 13.42
CA ASN A 187 -4.25 -1.87 14.47
C ASN A 187 -4.71 -3.32 14.42
N LYS A 188 -3.79 -4.28 14.57
CA LYS A 188 -4.15 -5.70 14.67
C LYS A 188 -4.19 -6.12 16.12
N PHE A 189 -5.34 -6.60 16.57
CA PHE A 189 -5.55 -7.20 17.87
C PHE A 189 -5.82 -8.69 17.69
N GLU A 190 -5.10 -9.53 18.44
CA GLU A 190 -5.24 -10.98 18.41
C GLU A 190 -5.33 -11.50 19.84
N TYR A 191 -6.28 -12.39 20.07
CA TYR A 191 -6.44 -13.13 21.33
C TYR A 191 -6.66 -14.59 20.99
N SER A 192 -5.98 -15.48 21.70
CA SER A 192 -6.28 -16.91 21.66
C SER A 192 -6.21 -17.52 23.03
N ILE A 193 -7.17 -18.38 23.34
CA ILE A 193 -7.19 -19.22 24.52
C ILE A 193 -7.38 -20.65 24.08
N GLY A 194 -6.65 -21.56 24.68
CA GLY A 194 -6.82 -22.98 24.46
C GLY A 194 -6.59 -23.75 25.74
N GLY A 195 -7.03 -24.99 25.68
CA GLY A 195 -6.76 -25.96 26.71
C GLY A 195 -6.93 -27.36 26.16
N GLY A 196 -6.20 -28.28 26.74
CA GLY A 196 -6.15 -29.66 26.28
C GLY A 196 -5.89 -30.61 27.43
N THR A 197 -6.03 -31.89 27.14
CA THR A 197 -5.61 -32.94 28.05
C THR A 197 -4.84 -34.01 27.32
N GLU A 198 -3.79 -34.49 27.96
CA GLU A 198 -2.97 -35.61 27.49
C GLU A 198 -3.15 -36.81 28.41
N ILE A 199 -3.34 -37.99 27.81
CA ILE A 199 -3.53 -39.25 28.50
C ILE A 199 -2.34 -40.17 28.17
N PRO A 200 -1.54 -40.61 29.17
CA PRO A 200 -0.48 -41.60 28.96
C PRO A 200 -1.05 -42.97 28.55
N LEU A 201 -0.48 -43.59 27.51
CA LEU A 201 -0.95 -44.88 26.99
C LEU A 201 -0.26 -46.10 27.62
N PHE A 202 1.02 -45.98 27.94
CA PHE A 202 1.88 -47.12 28.32
C PHE A 202 2.40 -47.05 29.75
N GLU A 203 2.13 -45.96 30.47
CA GLU A 203 2.51 -45.76 31.87
C GLU A 203 1.28 -45.44 32.72
N ALA A 204 1.28 -45.89 33.98
CA ALA A 204 0.27 -45.50 34.95
C ALA A 204 0.51 -44.04 35.38
N GLY A 205 -0.27 -43.12 34.83
CA GLY A 205 -0.18 -41.70 35.12
C GLY A 205 -1.55 -41.02 35.14
N PHE A 206 -1.62 -39.85 35.76
CA PHE A 206 -2.81 -39.00 35.69
C PHE A 206 -2.83 -38.23 34.37
N PRO A 207 -4.02 -37.93 33.80
CA PRO A 207 -4.11 -37.05 32.65
C PRO A 207 -3.49 -35.69 32.97
N LEU A 208 -2.63 -35.21 32.07
CA LEU A 208 -2.12 -33.84 32.13
C LEU A 208 -3.21 -32.92 31.58
N ILE A 209 -3.47 -31.82 32.26
CA ILE A 209 -4.35 -30.75 31.77
C ILE A 209 -3.47 -29.54 31.49
N GLU A 210 -3.57 -29.01 30.28
CA GLU A 210 -2.84 -27.83 29.85
C GLU A 210 -3.79 -26.70 29.47
N GLY A 211 -3.32 -25.47 29.64
CA GLY A 211 -4.05 -24.27 29.27
C GLY A 211 -3.07 -23.23 28.76
N ASN A 212 -3.43 -22.55 27.67
CA ASN A 212 -2.61 -21.50 27.08
C ASN A 212 -3.45 -20.27 26.74
N MET A 213 -2.85 -19.09 26.91
CA MET A 213 -3.45 -17.82 26.55
C MET A 213 -2.41 -16.95 25.85
N GLN A 214 -2.79 -16.35 24.73
CA GLN A 214 -1.94 -15.44 23.96
C GLN A 214 -2.71 -14.16 23.64
N LEU A 215 -2.02 -13.02 23.80
CA LEU A 215 -2.51 -11.69 23.46
C LEU A 215 -1.49 -11.01 22.55
N GLY A 216 -1.95 -10.44 21.45
CA GLY A 216 -1.13 -9.76 20.46
C GLY A 216 -1.74 -8.42 20.08
N LEU A 217 -0.93 -7.36 20.12
CA LEU A 217 -1.30 -6.04 19.62
C LEU A 217 -0.19 -5.52 18.69
N ILE A 218 -0.53 -5.27 17.43
CA ILE A 218 0.40 -4.81 16.40
C ILE A 218 -0.09 -3.48 15.83
N PHE A 219 0.73 -2.46 15.97
CA PHE A 219 0.49 -1.15 15.36
C PHE A 219 1.15 -1.07 13.98
N PRO A 220 0.53 -0.38 13.01
CA PRO A 220 1.17 -0.12 11.72
C PRO A 220 2.41 0.76 11.92
N LYS A 221 3.49 0.44 11.19
CA LYS A 221 4.73 1.22 11.25
C LYS A 221 4.52 2.58 10.58
N PHE A 222 4.45 3.65 11.38
CA PHE A 222 4.46 5.02 10.87
C PHE A 222 5.90 5.50 10.69
N ILE A 223 6.23 5.98 9.49
CA ILE A 223 7.50 6.67 9.27
C ILE A 223 7.21 8.17 9.40
N PRO A 224 7.77 8.86 10.41
CA PRO A 224 7.58 10.31 10.54
C PRO A 224 8.14 11.02 9.29
N ARG A 225 7.36 11.95 8.75
CA ARG A 225 7.76 12.75 7.59
C ARG A 225 8.64 13.89 8.07
N PHE A 226 9.96 13.75 7.95
CA PHE A 226 10.87 14.88 8.13
C PHE A 226 10.68 15.84 6.95
N THR A 227 9.96 16.92 7.19
CA THR A 227 9.88 18.05 6.25
C THR A 227 11.18 18.84 6.39
N SER A 228 12.11 18.67 5.45
CA SER A 228 13.21 19.61 5.30
C SER A 228 12.67 20.89 4.67
N SER A 229 12.25 21.87 5.48
CA SER A 229 11.97 23.19 4.95
C SER A 229 13.31 23.78 4.50
N ARG A 230 13.59 23.78 3.19
CA ARG A 230 14.62 24.68 2.65
C ARG A 230 14.08 26.09 2.80
N ARG A 231 14.40 26.76 3.91
CA ARG A 231 14.29 28.22 4.00
C ARG A 231 15.15 28.78 2.87
N LYS A 232 14.53 29.47 1.91
CA LYS A 232 15.25 30.37 1.01
C LYS A 232 15.96 31.39 1.89
N SER A 233 17.29 31.37 1.85
CA SER A 233 18.10 32.47 2.33
C SER A 233 17.85 33.65 1.40
N GLU A 234 16.92 34.53 1.75
CA GLU A 234 16.99 35.90 1.27
C GLU A 234 18.26 36.50 1.88
N ARG A 235 19.26 36.79 1.05
CA ARG A 235 20.35 37.69 1.42
C ARG A 235 20.01 39.08 0.90
N PRO A 236 20.28 40.13 1.67
CA PRO A 236 20.12 41.52 1.24
C PRO A 236 21.05 41.88 0.08
#